data_AF-A0A5C8V8N4-F1
#
_entry.id   AF-A0A5C8V8N4-F1
#
_cell.length_a   1.000
_cell.length_b   1.000
_cell.length_c   1.000
_cell.angle_alpha   90.00
_cell.angle_beta   90.00
_cell.angle_gamma   90.00
#
_symmetry.space_group_name_H-M   'P 1'
#
loop_
_entity.id
_entity.type
_entity.pdbx_description
1 polymer ?
#
loop_
_entity_poly.entity_id
_entity_poly.type
_entity_poly.pdbx_seq_one_letter_code
_entity_poly.pdbx_strand_id
1 'polypeptide(L)'
;MVIKVHNPKYAVGKNTGSVRNLVEYLDKENRELEELDKDYFFNKDGSHFSAAVVEREIDNNQVKLKKTDTKFYMITVNPSQEELNHIRHDEVKFKSYINDLMDKYAENFNRTFKDGRPLTGDDILYYAKIEHERTYKFGEKRFKEDIAFNKDLEKKIYKNHKNLKVVKDPKQRQQFLSNIKDLESKYVRNSEGTIIKEGNLKDGHNLHAHVIISRMDKSREMLLSPMANPKQAINKINGIDAPIGFDRDNYVQMGEKLFDQKFEYKRDYKKSYSYYKETKQIRVVGNLLHLSNPKAFAKMAVKRAMSEMIQDKTLQKQLGHVVTDPRKFPKKVAHKLEQKVLEAVIQKMGMAAYSNPITAGVQVAKQAITIASKTLSRGMGI
;
A
#
# COMPACT_ATOMS: atom_id res chain seq x y z
N MET A 1 -3.85 3.33 4.45
CA MET A 1 -3.36 3.93 3.20
C MET A 1 -2.49 2.96 2.43
N VAL A 2 -2.44 3.03 1.10
CA VAL A 2 -1.42 2.31 0.30
C VAL A 2 -0.45 3.31 -0.30
N ILE A 3 0.81 3.25 0.15
CA ILE A 3 1.93 3.99 -0.43
C ILE A 3 2.86 2.97 -1.08
N LYS A 4 3.23 3.19 -2.35
CA LYS A 4 4.06 2.25 -3.10
C LYS A 4 5.10 2.97 -3.92
N VAL A 5 6.38 2.72 -3.61
CA VAL A 5 7.50 3.01 -4.51
C VAL A 5 7.53 1.94 -5.60
N HIS A 6 7.37 2.33 -6.85
CA HIS A 6 7.38 1.40 -7.99
C HIS A 6 8.80 0.99 -8.34
N ASN A 7 8.96 -0.28 -8.70
CA ASN A 7 10.25 -0.80 -9.14
C ASN A 7 10.44 -0.47 -10.62
N PRO A 8 11.46 0.32 -11.00
CA PRO A 8 11.73 0.66 -12.39
C PRO A 8 11.89 -0.56 -13.27
N LYS A 9 12.39 -1.69 -12.77
CA LYS A 9 12.57 -2.93 -13.56
C LYS A 9 11.30 -3.43 -14.23
N TYR A 10 10.13 -3.13 -13.68
CA TYR A 10 8.83 -3.53 -14.23
C TYR A 10 8.10 -2.40 -14.96
N ALA A 11 8.70 -1.20 -15.03
CA ALA A 11 8.18 -0.12 -15.83
C ALA A 11 8.61 -0.28 -17.30
N VAL A 12 7.74 0.12 -18.23
CA VAL A 12 8.07 0.19 -19.66
C VAL A 12 9.27 1.13 -19.82
N GLY A 13 10.36 0.64 -20.42
CA GLY A 13 11.61 1.41 -20.58
C GLY A 13 12.51 1.53 -19.34
N LYS A 14 12.22 0.79 -18.25
CA LYS A 14 13.03 0.72 -17.02
C LYS A 14 13.35 2.06 -16.35
N ASN A 15 12.62 3.11 -16.73
CA ASN A 15 12.88 4.51 -16.39
C ASN A 15 14.33 4.95 -16.69
N THR A 16 14.96 4.41 -17.74
CA THR A 16 16.36 4.78 -18.09
C THR A 16 16.46 5.91 -19.12
N GLY A 17 15.35 6.23 -19.79
CA GLY A 17 15.24 7.32 -20.75
C GLY A 17 14.41 8.50 -20.21
N SER A 18 13.80 9.24 -21.12
CA SER A 18 12.92 10.38 -20.82
C SER A 18 11.71 9.96 -19.98
N VAL A 19 11.26 10.88 -19.12
CA VAL A 19 10.01 10.73 -18.33
C VAL A 19 8.74 10.97 -19.15
N ARG A 20 8.85 11.47 -20.39
CA ARG A 20 7.74 11.87 -21.26
C ARG A 20 6.55 10.91 -21.25
N ASN A 21 6.80 9.62 -21.53
CA ASN A 21 5.73 8.62 -21.62
C ASN A 21 4.94 8.48 -20.31
N LEU A 22 5.59 8.67 -19.15
CA LEU A 22 4.92 8.63 -17.86
C LEU A 22 4.11 9.91 -17.63
N VAL A 23 4.68 11.07 -17.95
CA VAL A 23 3.98 12.36 -17.83
C VAL A 23 2.74 12.38 -18.72
N GLU A 24 2.85 11.99 -20.00
CA GLU A 24 1.73 11.91 -20.95
C GLU A 24 0.64 10.91 -20.52
N TYR A 25 1.02 9.86 -19.79
CA TYR A 25 0.08 8.90 -19.22
C TYR A 25 -0.67 9.49 -18.02
N LEU A 26 0.03 10.20 -17.13
CA LEU A 26 -0.62 10.85 -15.98
C LEU A 26 -1.48 12.03 -16.41
N ASP A 27 -1.12 12.71 -17.50
CA ASP A 27 -1.88 13.85 -18.04
C ASP A 27 -3.11 13.45 -18.86
N LYS A 28 -3.45 12.14 -18.90
CA LYS A 28 -4.58 11.61 -19.69
C LYS A 28 -5.93 12.24 -19.36
N GLU A 29 -6.16 12.58 -18.09
CA GLU A 29 -7.44 13.15 -17.61
C GLU A 29 -7.64 14.59 -18.11
N ASN A 30 -6.57 15.29 -18.49
CA ASN A 30 -6.63 16.66 -19.03
C ASN A 30 -6.91 16.74 -20.53
N ARG A 31 -6.94 15.60 -21.26
CA ARG A 31 -6.96 15.61 -22.74
C ARG A 31 -8.23 16.22 -23.32
N GLU A 32 -9.34 16.08 -22.62
CA GLU A 32 -10.67 16.53 -23.05
C GLU A 32 -11.17 17.74 -22.24
N LEU A 33 -10.35 18.28 -21.34
CA LEU A 33 -10.71 19.40 -20.47
C LEU A 33 -10.28 20.75 -21.07
N GLU A 34 -11.09 21.77 -20.84
CA GLU A 34 -10.72 23.15 -21.13
C GLU A 34 -9.58 23.61 -20.21
N GLU A 35 -8.80 24.61 -20.62
CA GLU A 35 -7.58 25.04 -19.91
C GLU A 35 -7.82 25.41 -18.43
N LEU A 36 -9.01 25.97 -18.14
CA LEU A 36 -9.43 26.37 -16.79
C LEU A 36 -9.78 25.17 -15.90
N ASP A 37 -10.13 24.03 -16.48
CA ASP A 37 -10.55 22.82 -15.78
C ASP A 37 -9.43 21.78 -15.67
N LYS A 38 -8.27 22.04 -16.29
CA LYS A 38 -7.13 21.12 -16.26
C LYS A 38 -6.50 21.06 -14.88
N ASP A 39 -6.22 19.83 -14.46
CA ASP A 39 -5.42 19.57 -13.27
C ASP A 39 -3.92 19.58 -13.59
N TYR A 40 -3.20 20.51 -13.00
CA TYR A 40 -1.75 20.63 -13.20
C TYR A 40 -0.96 19.75 -12.24
N PHE A 41 0.30 19.48 -12.62
CA PHE A 41 1.25 18.90 -11.68
C PHE A 41 1.59 19.93 -10.60
N PHE A 42 1.93 19.44 -9.41
CA PHE A 42 2.28 20.24 -8.26
C PHE A 42 3.52 19.67 -7.54
N ASN A 43 4.17 20.51 -6.76
CA ASN A 43 5.16 20.11 -5.78
C ASN A 43 5.13 21.10 -4.61
N LYS A 44 6.18 21.15 -3.80
CA LYS A 44 6.30 22.11 -2.69
C LYS A 44 6.30 23.57 -3.18
N ASP A 45 6.88 23.83 -4.35
CA ASP A 45 7.19 25.17 -4.83
C ASP A 45 6.02 25.80 -5.62
N GLY A 46 5.05 24.98 -6.04
CA GLY A 46 3.86 25.46 -6.75
C GLY A 46 2.89 24.35 -7.13
N SER A 47 1.75 24.73 -7.73
CA SER A 47 0.66 23.82 -8.08
C SER A 47 0.23 23.84 -9.56
N HIS A 48 0.93 24.61 -10.39
CA HIS A 48 0.55 24.87 -11.79
C HIS A 48 1.69 24.55 -12.77
N PHE A 49 2.18 23.31 -12.73
CA PHE A 49 3.22 22.83 -13.65
C PHE A 49 2.60 22.01 -14.79
N SER A 50 2.88 22.38 -16.03
CA SER A 50 2.45 21.62 -17.21
C SER A 50 3.28 20.37 -17.41
N ALA A 51 2.73 19.40 -18.15
CA ALA A 51 3.46 18.20 -18.56
C ALA A 51 4.84 18.51 -19.17
N ALA A 52 4.92 19.52 -20.04
CA ALA A 52 6.16 19.94 -20.69
C ALA A 52 7.22 20.45 -19.70
N VAL A 53 6.80 21.18 -18.64
CA VAL A 53 7.72 21.65 -17.59
C VAL A 53 8.27 20.46 -16.81
N VAL A 54 7.39 19.54 -16.40
CA VAL A 54 7.78 18.34 -15.64
C VAL A 54 8.76 17.48 -16.43
N GLU A 55 8.47 17.22 -17.72
CA GLU A 55 9.35 16.46 -18.61
C GLU A 55 10.73 17.09 -18.67
N ARG A 56 10.79 18.38 -19.04
CA ARG A 56 12.04 19.12 -19.19
C ARG A 56 12.89 19.11 -17.92
N GLU A 57 12.29 19.35 -16.77
CA GLU A 57 13.04 19.47 -15.53
C GLU A 57 13.57 18.13 -15.01
N ILE A 58 12.76 17.08 -15.07
CA ILE A 58 13.20 15.73 -14.68
C ILE A 58 14.27 15.21 -15.65
N ASP A 59 14.13 15.44 -16.94
CA ASP A 59 15.07 14.97 -17.95
C ASP A 59 16.41 15.70 -17.89
N ASN A 60 16.40 17.00 -17.57
CA ASN A 60 17.62 17.78 -17.40
C ASN A 60 18.35 17.50 -16.06
N ASN A 61 17.74 16.78 -15.12
CA ASN A 61 18.35 16.49 -13.81
C ASN A 61 19.14 15.16 -13.76
N GLN A 62 19.93 14.88 -14.80
CA GLN A 62 20.54 13.55 -15.01
C GLN A 62 22.07 13.58 -15.20
N VAL A 63 22.73 14.71 -14.90
CA VAL A 63 24.14 14.99 -15.25
C VAL A 63 25.13 13.88 -14.82
N LYS A 64 24.90 13.21 -13.70
CA LYS A 64 25.78 12.14 -13.17
C LYS A 64 25.34 10.72 -13.52
N LEU A 65 24.28 10.56 -14.32
CA LEU A 65 23.65 9.27 -14.62
C LEU A 65 24.08 8.75 -16.00
N LYS A 66 24.47 7.47 -16.06
CA LYS A 66 24.78 6.81 -17.34
C LYS A 66 23.51 6.55 -18.14
N LYS A 67 23.62 6.26 -19.44
CA LYS A 67 22.45 5.92 -20.28
C LYS A 67 21.60 4.77 -19.71
N THR A 68 22.23 3.77 -19.11
CA THR A 68 21.58 2.58 -18.53
C THR A 68 21.07 2.77 -17.11
N ASP A 69 21.41 3.89 -16.46
CA ASP A 69 20.95 4.19 -15.11
C ASP A 69 19.47 4.53 -15.09
N THR A 70 18.75 4.09 -14.06
CA THR A 70 17.42 4.65 -13.75
C THR A 70 17.55 6.15 -13.56
N LYS A 71 16.62 6.93 -14.13
CA LYS A 71 16.61 8.39 -14.13
C LYS A 71 15.60 8.98 -13.16
N PHE A 72 14.46 8.31 -13.01
CA PHE A 72 13.39 8.73 -12.13
C PHE A 72 12.69 7.52 -11.51
N TYR A 73 12.03 7.76 -10.39
CA TYR A 73 11.17 6.82 -9.68
C TYR A 73 9.73 7.35 -9.67
N MET A 74 8.79 6.43 -9.44
CA MET A 74 7.39 6.79 -9.24
C MET A 74 6.91 6.25 -7.90
N ILE A 75 6.13 7.06 -7.19
CA ILE A 75 5.35 6.64 -6.03
C ILE A 75 3.87 6.77 -6.37
N THR A 76 3.06 5.81 -5.93
CA THR A 76 1.61 6.03 -5.87
C THR A 76 1.16 6.07 -4.42
N VAL A 77 0.32 7.04 -4.11
CA VAL A 77 -0.33 7.24 -2.82
C VAL A 77 -1.83 7.08 -3.00
N ASN A 78 -2.38 6.07 -2.35
CA ASN A 78 -3.77 5.68 -2.47
C ASN A 78 -4.40 5.68 -1.07
N PRO A 79 -5.07 6.76 -0.67
CA PRO A 79 -5.88 6.75 0.53
C PRO A 79 -7.03 5.73 0.40
N SER A 80 -7.46 5.16 1.53
CA SER A 80 -8.67 4.36 1.61
C SER A 80 -9.91 5.25 1.56
N GLN A 81 -11.08 4.66 1.31
CA GLN A 81 -12.33 5.43 1.32
C GLN A 81 -12.57 6.13 2.66
N GLU A 82 -12.20 5.50 3.78
CA GLU A 82 -12.32 6.09 5.11
C GLU A 82 -11.38 7.29 5.29
N GLU A 83 -10.14 7.19 4.77
CA GLU A 83 -9.18 8.28 4.80
C GLU A 83 -9.66 9.45 3.94
N LEU A 84 -10.18 9.17 2.73
CA LEU A 84 -10.75 10.18 1.85
C LEU A 84 -11.97 10.86 2.47
N ASN A 85 -12.89 10.08 3.04
CA ASN A 85 -14.06 10.62 3.75
C ASN A 85 -13.64 11.48 4.94
N HIS A 86 -12.58 11.10 5.68
CA HIS A 86 -12.08 11.86 6.83
C HIS A 86 -11.56 13.24 6.43
N ILE A 87 -10.85 13.34 5.30
CA ILE A 87 -10.44 14.64 4.74
C ILE A 87 -11.53 15.30 3.90
N ARG A 88 -12.73 14.71 3.80
CA ARG A 88 -13.87 15.17 2.98
C ARG A 88 -13.53 15.32 1.50
N HIS A 89 -12.70 14.42 0.99
CA HIS A 89 -12.25 14.43 -0.42
C HIS A 89 -11.56 15.74 -0.82
N ASP A 90 -11.02 16.47 0.15
CA ASP A 90 -10.38 17.76 -0.04
C ASP A 90 -8.99 17.59 -0.69
N GLU A 91 -8.91 17.99 -1.95
CA GLU A 91 -7.68 17.94 -2.73
C GLU A 91 -6.57 18.83 -2.19
N VAL A 92 -6.89 19.98 -1.62
CA VAL A 92 -5.88 20.90 -1.09
C VAL A 92 -5.21 20.24 0.12
N LYS A 93 -5.99 19.61 1.01
CA LYS A 93 -5.44 18.79 2.09
C LYS A 93 -4.60 17.64 1.56
N PHE A 94 -5.08 16.94 0.52
CA PHE A 94 -4.34 15.81 -0.02
C PHE A 94 -3.02 16.24 -0.68
N LYS A 95 -3.01 17.30 -1.49
CA LYS A 95 -1.81 17.93 -2.07
C LYS A 95 -0.83 18.34 -0.95
N SER A 96 -1.31 18.97 0.12
CA SER A 96 -0.48 19.30 1.28
C SER A 96 0.12 18.06 1.97
N TYR A 97 -0.66 16.98 2.13
CA TYR A 97 -0.13 15.72 2.66
C TYR A 97 0.94 15.09 1.76
N ILE A 98 0.78 15.17 0.43
CA ILE A 98 1.81 14.68 -0.51
C ILE A 98 3.10 15.47 -0.38
N ASN A 99 3.04 16.79 -0.21
CA ASN A 99 4.22 17.62 0.00
C ASN A 99 4.97 17.23 1.29
N ASP A 100 4.26 17.10 2.41
CA ASP A 100 4.83 16.64 3.68
C ASP A 100 5.38 15.20 3.61
N LEU A 101 4.76 14.35 2.78
CA LEU A 101 5.22 12.98 2.56
C LEU A 101 6.59 12.96 1.84
N MET A 102 6.92 14.00 1.07
CA MET A 102 8.23 14.13 0.44
C MET A 102 9.32 14.55 1.43
N ASP A 103 8.98 15.21 2.54
CA ASP A 103 9.92 15.36 3.66
C ASP A 103 10.25 14.01 4.29
N LYS A 104 9.24 13.15 4.47
CA LYS A 104 9.43 11.78 4.96
C LYS A 104 10.22 10.92 3.98
N TYR A 105 10.16 11.23 2.68
CA TYR A 105 10.97 10.56 1.67
C TYR A 105 12.44 10.94 1.82
N ALA A 106 12.75 12.23 1.99
CA ALA A 106 14.09 12.73 2.24
C ALA A 106 14.68 12.18 3.56
N GLU A 107 13.92 12.31 4.66
CA GLU A 107 14.30 11.85 6.01
C GLU A 107 14.69 10.36 6.01
N ASN A 108 13.99 9.53 5.23
CA ASN A 108 14.22 8.09 5.20
C ASN A 108 15.53 7.66 4.51
N PHE A 109 16.22 8.56 3.80
CA PHE A 109 17.59 8.31 3.35
C PHE A 109 18.61 8.50 4.47
N ASN A 110 18.29 9.31 5.48
CA ASN A 110 19.17 9.68 6.58
C ASN A 110 20.54 10.21 6.08
N ARG A 111 20.54 11.13 5.12
CA ARG A 111 21.77 11.65 4.49
C ARG A 111 21.96 13.13 4.76
N THR A 112 23.22 13.56 4.79
CA THR A 112 23.64 14.96 4.90
C THR A 112 24.47 15.36 3.69
N PHE A 113 24.35 16.62 3.28
CA PHE A 113 25.22 17.26 2.30
C PHE A 113 26.64 17.44 2.85
N LYS A 114 27.57 17.83 1.98
CA LYS A 114 28.98 18.00 2.36
C LYS A 114 29.19 19.09 3.42
N ASP A 115 28.31 20.07 3.45
CA ASP A 115 28.27 21.16 4.43
C ASP A 115 27.66 20.73 5.79
N GLY A 116 27.23 19.47 5.92
CA GLY A 116 26.62 18.93 7.14
C GLY A 116 25.10 19.13 7.22
N ARG A 117 24.48 19.85 6.29
CA ARG A 117 23.03 20.07 6.25
C ARG A 117 22.30 18.75 5.95
N PRO A 118 21.22 18.39 6.66
CA PRO A 118 20.43 17.20 6.32
C PRO A 118 19.72 17.35 4.99
N LEU A 119 19.52 16.23 4.29
CA LEU A 119 18.63 16.15 3.13
C LEU A 119 17.18 16.33 3.58
N THR A 120 16.47 17.28 2.96
CA THR A 120 15.08 17.61 3.28
C THR A 120 14.17 17.46 2.04
N GLY A 121 12.84 17.54 2.21
CA GLY A 121 11.92 17.49 1.07
C GLY A 121 12.16 18.62 0.07
N ASP A 122 12.71 19.74 0.53
CA ASP A 122 13.08 20.90 -0.28
C ASP A 122 14.11 20.59 -1.35
N ASP A 123 15.00 19.64 -1.06
CA ASP A 123 16.08 19.20 -1.94
C ASP A 123 15.60 18.16 -2.96
N ILE A 124 14.39 17.63 -2.81
CA ILE A 124 13.87 16.58 -3.70
C ILE A 124 13.25 17.22 -4.94
N LEU A 125 13.76 16.88 -6.13
CA LEU A 125 13.08 17.23 -7.38
C LEU A 125 11.96 16.22 -7.64
N TYR A 126 10.73 16.62 -7.35
CA TYR A 126 9.54 15.82 -7.62
C TYR A 126 8.41 16.65 -8.22
N TYR A 127 7.49 15.94 -8.87
CA TYR A 127 6.24 16.46 -9.37
C TYR A 127 5.15 15.42 -9.09
N ALA A 128 4.05 15.86 -8.51
CA ALA A 128 2.90 15.03 -8.20
C ALA A 128 1.70 15.45 -9.05
N LYS A 129 0.82 14.49 -9.34
CA LYS A 129 -0.47 14.72 -9.98
C LYS A 129 -1.55 13.94 -9.24
N ILE A 130 -2.70 14.58 -9.04
CA ILE A 130 -3.90 13.96 -8.48
C ILE A 130 -4.70 13.35 -9.64
N GLU A 131 -5.23 12.16 -9.42
CA GLU A 131 -6.17 11.47 -10.31
C GLU A 131 -7.45 11.15 -9.53
N HIS A 132 -8.61 11.34 -10.15
CA HIS A 132 -9.92 11.26 -9.47
C HIS A 132 -10.59 9.90 -9.63
N GLU A 133 -10.22 9.18 -10.68
CA GLU A 133 -10.84 7.93 -11.07
C GLU A 133 -9.87 6.75 -10.97
N ARG A 134 -10.40 5.55 -10.72
CA ARG A 134 -9.61 4.32 -10.83
C ARG A 134 -10.36 3.30 -11.65
N THR A 135 -9.62 2.54 -12.44
CA THR A 135 -10.18 1.42 -13.19
C THR A 135 -9.81 0.08 -12.54
N TYR A 136 -10.64 -0.94 -12.77
CA TYR A 136 -10.26 -2.31 -12.43
C TYR A 136 -9.08 -2.75 -13.31
N LYS A 137 -8.01 -3.25 -12.68
CA LYS A 137 -6.78 -3.64 -13.38
C LYS A 137 -6.73 -5.13 -13.64
N PHE A 138 -6.07 -5.51 -14.73
CA PHE A 138 -5.73 -6.91 -14.99
C PHE A 138 -4.97 -7.53 -13.81
N GLY A 139 -5.38 -8.72 -13.37
CA GLY A 139 -4.71 -9.45 -12.31
C GLY A 139 -4.90 -8.87 -10.90
N GLU A 140 -5.80 -7.91 -10.72
CA GLU A 140 -6.15 -7.38 -9.39
C GLU A 140 -6.80 -8.49 -8.55
N LYS A 141 -6.04 -9.02 -7.58
CA LYS A 141 -6.44 -10.20 -6.78
C LYS A 141 -7.79 -10.05 -6.09
N ARG A 142 -8.15 -8.84 -5.66
CA ARG A 142 -9.40 -8.55 -4.94
C ARG A 142 -10.65 -8.82 -5.79
N PHE A 143 -10.57 -8.54 -7.09
CA PHE A 143 -11.69 -8.66 -8.03
C PHE A 143 -11.45 -9.77 -9.06
N LYS A 144 -10.47 -10.64 -8.84
CA LYS A 144 -10.06 -11.63 -9.84
C LYS A 144 -11.21 -12.57 -10.20
N GLU A 145 -11.98 -13.00 -9.22
CA GLU A 145 -13.12 -13.91 -9.40
C GLU A 145 -14.27 -13.21 -10.12
N ASP A 146 -14.66 -12.01 -9.65
CA ASP A 146 -15.71 -11.20 -10.29
C ASP A 146 -15.38 -10.85 -11.75
N ILE A 147 -14.15 -10.40 -12.02
CA ILE A 147 -13.68 -10.09 -13.39
C ILE A 147 -13.70 -11.36 -14.26
N ALA A 148 -13.25 -12.51 -13.73
CA ALA A 148 -13.25 -13.76 -14.49
C ALA A 148 -14.66 -14.24 -14.81
N PHE A 149 -15.57 -14.14 -13.84
CA PHE A 149 -16.99 -14.48 -14.00
C PHE A 149 -17.67 -13.59 -15.03
N ASN A 150 -17.53 -12.26 -14.91
CA ASN A 150 -18.08 -11.31 -15.88
C ASN A 150 -17.50 -11.52 -17.29
N LYS A 151 -16.21 -11.86 -17.41
CA LYS A 151 -15.59 -12.19 -18.71
C LYS A 151 -16.18 -13.45 -19.34
N ASP A 152 -16.61 -14.43 -18.54
CA ASP A 152 -17.30 -15.62 -19.06
C ASP A 152 -18.72 -15.28 -19.55
N LEU A 153 -19.46 -14.45 -18.80
CA LEU A 153 -20.76 -13.92 -19.24
C LEU A 153 -20.64 -13.16 -20.55
N GLU A 154 -19.63 -12.29 -20.70
CA GLU A 154 -19.37 -11.55 -21.95
C GLU A 154 -19.17 -12.47 -23.15
N LYS A 155 -18.40 -13.55 -22.98
CA LYS A 155 -18.19 -14.52 -24.06
C LYS A 155 -19.50 -15.20 -24.46
N LYS A 156 -20.37 -15.52 -23.50
CA LYS A 156 -21.69 -16.11 -23.75
C LYS A 156 -22.60 -15.11 -24.47
N ILE A 157 -22.65 -13.86 -24.00
CA ILE A 157 -23.43 -12.79 -24.62
C ILE A 157 -22.96 -12.54 -26.06
N TYR A 158 -21.66 -12.44 -26.28
CA TYR A 158 -21.07 -12.27 -27.61
C TYR A 158 -21.47 -13.40 -28.58
N LYS A 159 -21.46 -14.66 -28.13
CA LYS A 159 -21.92 -15.80 -28.94
C LYS A 159 -23.40 -15.68 -29.32
N ASN A 160 -24.26 -15.28 -28.36
CA ASN A 160 -25.69 -15.08 -28.62
C ASN A 160 -25.91 -13.93 -29.64
N HIS A 161 -25.19 -12.80 -29.51
CA HIS A 161 -25.23 -11.72 -30.50
C HIS A 161 -24.75 -12.15 -31.89
N LYS A 162 -23.70 -12.98 -31.97
CA LYS A 162 -23.23 -13.52 -33.25
C LYS A 162 -24.32 -14.40 -33.90
N ASN A 163 -24.99 -15.25 -33.13
CA ASN A 163 -26.09 -16.08 -33.62
C ASN A 163 -27.29 -15.24 -34.08
N LEU A 164 -27.63 -14.17 -33.36
CA LEU A 164 -28.68 -13.22 -33.76
C LEU A 164 -28.43 -12.54 -35.12
N LYS A 165 -27.17 -12.42 -35.57
CA LYS A 165 -26.87 -11.90 -36.91
C LYS A 165 -27.16 -12.89 -38.03
N VAL A 166 -27.19 -14.19 -37.74
CA VAL A 166 -27.34 -15.26 -38.74
C VAL A 166 -28.77 -15.80 -38.76
N VAL A 167 -29.41 -15.95 -37.59
CA VAL A 167 -30.72 -16.57 -37.46
C VAL A 167 -31.83 -15.61 -37.90
N LYS A 168 -32.67 -16.06 -38.84
CA LYS A 168 -33.82 -15.31 -39.37
C LYS A 168 -35.15 -15.67 -38.69
N ASP A 169 -35.28 -16.86 -38.12
CA ASP A 169 -36.51 -17.32 -37.47
C ASP A 169 -36.89 -16.43 -36.27
N PRO A 170 -38.08 -15.82 -36.24
CA PRO A 170 -38.47 -14.89 -35.18
C PRO A 170 -38.50 -15.51 -33.77
N LYS A 171 -38.92 -16.77 -33.62
CA LYS A 171 -39.00 -17.43 -32.31
C LYS A 171 -37.62 -17.68 -31.74
N GLN A 172 -36.70 -18.21 -32.54
CA GLN A 172 -35.30 -18.40 -32.14
C GLN A 172 -34.61 -17.08 -31.82
N ARG A 173 -34.86 -16.02 -32.61
CA ARG A 173 -34.35 -14.67 -32.30
C ARG A 173 -34.84 -14.17 -30.95
N GLN A 174 -36.13 -14.32 -30.66
CA GLN A 174 -36.70 -13.95 -29.36
C GLN A 174 -36.03 -14.71 -28.20
N GLN A 175 -35.74 -16.00 -28.40
CA GLN A 175 -35.04 -16.81 -27.41
C GLN A 175 -33.61 -16.31 -27.15
N PHE A 176 -32.84 -15.97 -28.20
CA PHE A 176 -31.51 -15.38 -28.03
C PHE A 176 -31.55 -14.03 -27.32
N LEU A 177 -32.53 -13.18 -27.63
CA LEU A 177 -32.71 -11.90 -26.94
C LEU A 177 -33.02 -12.09 -25.44
N SER A 178 -33.91 -13.04 -25.12
CA SER A 178 -34.20 -13.40 -23.73
C SER A 178 -32.96 -13.93 -23.02
N ASN A 179 -32.19 -14.81 -23.66
CA ASN A 179 -30.94 -15.35 -23.10
C ASN A 179 -29.90 -14.25 -22.84
N ILE A 180 -29.78 -13.26 -23.73
CA ILE A 180 -28.88 -12.12 -23.52
C ILE A 180 -29.31 -11.33 -22.29
N LYS A 181 -30.61 -10.99 -22.19
CA LYS A 181 -31.16 -10.26 -21.03
C LYS A 181 -30.90 -11.00 -19.71
N ASP A 182 -31.08 -12.32 -19.70
CA ASP A 182 -30.81 -13.18 -18.54
C ASP A 182 -29.33 -13.30 -18.19
N LEU A 183 -28.43 -13.19 -19.17
CA LEU A 183 -26.99 -13.17 -18.93
C LEU A 183 -26.54 -11.79 -18.43
N GLU A 184 -27.11 -10.71 -18.96
CA GLU A 184 -26.79 -9.34 -18.54
C GLU A 184 -27.25 -9.03 -17.12
N SER A 185 -28.37 -9.61 -16.69
CA SER A 185 -28.86 -9.49 -15.31
C SER A 185 -27.96 -10.18 -14.28
N LYS A 186 -27.10 -11.11 -14.72
CA LYS A 186 -26.16 -11.84 -13.87
C LYS A 186 -24.82 -11.13 -13.70
N TYR A 187 -24.54 -10.04 -14.40
CA TYR A 187 -23.27 -9.32 -14.22
C TYR A 187 -23.07 -8.91 -12.76
N VAL A 188 -21.88 -9.18 -12.23
CA VAL A 188 -21.44 -8.62 -10.96
C VAL A 188 -21.10 -7.16 -11.18
N ARG A 189 -21.76 -6.28 -10.44
CA ARG A 189 -21.62 -4.82 -10.55
C ARG A 189 -21.12 -4.22 -9.25
N ASN A 190 -20.46 -3.07 -9.36
CA ASN A 190 -20.09 -2.27 -8.20
C ASN A 190 -21.32 -1.57 -7.60
N SER A 191 -21.14 -0.80 -6.52
CA SER A 191 -22.28 -0.14 -5.85
C SER A 191 -23.00 0.90 -6.71
N GLU A 192 -22.35 1.39 -7.77
CA GLU A 192 -22.89 2.35 -8.73
C GLU A 192 -23.48 1.69 -9.99
N GLY A 193 -23.52 0.36 -10.03
CA GLY A 193 -24.09 -0.40 -11.15
C GLY A 193 -23.14 -0.62 -12.34
N THR A 194 -21.88 -0.16 -12.27
CA THR A 194 -20.86 -0.45 -13.29
C THR A 194 -20.45 -1.92 -13.22
N ILE A 195 -20.32 -2.58 -14.38
CA ILE A 195 -19.84 -3.98 -14.44
C ILE A 195 -18.40 -4.04 -13.94
N ILE A 196 -18.10 -4.94 -13.01
CA ILE A 196 -16.74 -5.18 -12.52
C ILE A 196 -15.93 -5.87 -13.62
N LYS A 197 -15.20 -5.09 -14.40
CA LYS A 197 -14.41 -5.55 -15.54
C LYS A 197 -13.18 -4.68 -15.71
N GLU A 198 -12.09 -5.28 -16.20
CA GLU A 198 -10.89 -4.54 -16.56
C GLU A 198 -11.19 -3.32 -17.45
N GLY A 199 -10.63 -2.17 -17.07
CA GLY A 199 -10.82 -0.91 -17.76
C GLY A 199 -12.07 -0.12 -17.31
N ASN A 200 -13.06 -0.77 -16.70
CA ASN A 200 -14.23 -0.06 -16.16
C ASN A 200 -13.85 0.68 -14.87
N LEU A 201 -14.58 1.78 -14.61
CA LEU A 201 -14.43 2.60 -13.42
C LEU A 201 -14.83 1.86 -12.15
N LYS A 202 -14.09 2.11 -11.08
CA LYS A 202 -14.41 1.71 -9.72
C LYS A 202 -15.39 2.69 -9.13
N ASP A 203 -16.22 2.17 -8.23
CA ASP A 203 -17.16 2.97 -7.47
C ASP A 203 -16.47 3.85 -6.42
N GLY A 204 -17.16 4.92 -6.05
CA GLY A 204 -16.76 5.86 -5.01
C GLY A 204 -15.68 6.85 -5.45
N HIS A 205 -15.35 7.76 -4.53
CA HIS A 205 -14.29 8.73 -4.75
C HIS A 205 -12.92 8.04 -4.74
N ASN A 206 -12.22 8.09 -5.86
CA ASN A 206 -10.99 7.33 -6.06
C ASN A 206 -9.73 8.20 -6.06
N LEU A 207 -9.81 9.37 -5.42
CA LEU A 207 -8.72 10.34 -5.31
C LEU A 207 -7.41 9.68 -4.92
N HIS A 208 -6.39 9.87 -5.75
CA HIS A 208 -5.08 9.29 -5.55
C HIS A 208 -3.99 10.11 -6.22
N ALA A 209 -2.76 9.92 -5.76
CA ALA A 209 -1.64 10.71 -6.27
C ALA A 209 -0.58 9.81 -6.90
N HIS A 210 -0.04 10.29 -8.02
CA HIS A 210 1.17 9.80 -8.63
C HIS A 210 2.28 10.83 -8.42
N VAL A 211 3.41 10.40 -7.88
CA VAL A 211 4.57 11.27 -7.63
C VAL A 211 5.75 10.78 -8.46
N ILE A 212 6.19 11.60 -9.40
CA ILE A 212 7.41 11.43 -10.18
C ILE A 212 8.56 12.06 -9.40
N ILE A 213 9.66 11.33 -9.21
CA ILE A 213 10.80 11.79 -8.42
C ILE A 213 12.07 11.59 -9.24
N SER A 214 12.87 12.64 -9.42
CA SER A 214 14.19 12.51 -10.04
C SER A 214 15.10 11.65 -9.17
N ARG A 215 15.98 10.85 -9.78
CA ARG A 215 17.00 10.09 -9.04
C ARG A 215 18.07 11.00 -8.44
N MET A 216 18.24 12.21 -8.96
CA MET A 216 19.13 13.21 -8.37
C MET A 216 18.30 14.17 -7.52
N ASP A 217 18.90 14.69 -6.45
CA ASP A 217 18.36 15.87 -5.76
C ASP A 217 18.42 17.12 -6.67
N LYS A 218 17.81 18.23 -6.25
CA LYS A 218 17.73 19.48 -7.01
C LYS A 218 19.12 20.08 -7.29
N SER A 219 20.09 19.97 -6.38
CA SER A 219 21.45 20.52 -6.58
C SER A 219 22.37 19.61 -7.38
N ARG A 220 21.89 18.40 -7.75
CA ARG A 220 22.64 17.36 -8.48
C ARG A 220 23.87 16.87 -7.72
N GLU A 221 23.84 16.91 -6.39
CA GLU A 221 24.92 16.42 -5.54
C GLU A 221 24.74 14.96 -5.15
N MET A 222 23.52 14.55 -4.82
CA MET A 222 23.14 13.26 -4.27
C MET A 222 22.30 12.40 -5.22
N LEU A 223 22.69 11.13 -5.32
CA LEU A 223 21.87 10.07 -5.92
C LEU A 223 20.90 9.50 -4.88
N LEU A 224 19.60 9.56 -5.15
CA LEU A 224 18.50 9.10 -4.32
C LEU A 224 17.89 7.85 -4.94
N SER A 225 18.23 6.68 -4.41
CA SER A 225 17.83 5.38 -4.97
C SER A 225 16.97 4.61 -3.97
N PRO A 226 15.64 4.84 -3.91
CA PRO A 226 14.73 4.22 -2.93
C PRO A 226 14.55 2.70 -3.14
N MET A 227 15.10 2.17 -4.22
CA MET A 227 15.07 0.76 -4.61
C MET A 227 16.41 0.05 -4.37
N ALA A 228 17.39 0.72 -3.76
CA ALA A 228 18.65 0.10 -3.38
C ALA A 228 18.43 -0.99 -2.31
N ASN A 229 19.31 -2.00 -2.28
CA ASN A 229 19.21 -3.10 -1.31
C ASN A 229 19.49 -2.66 0.14
N PRO A 230 20.48 -1.80 0.43
CA PRO A 230 20.70 -1.29 1.78
C PRO A 230 19.48 -0.51 2.27
N LYS A 231 19.08 -0.75 3.52
CA LYS A 231 17.96 -0.04 4.17
C LYS A 231 18.45 1.12 5.04
N GLN A 232 19.41 0.84 5.93
CA GLN A 232 20.04 1.79 6.85
C GLN A 232 21.46 1.28 7.15
N ALA A 233 22.25 1.02 6.11
CA ALA A 233 23.65 0.65 6.29
C ALA A 233 24.50 1.90 6.53
N ILE A 234 25.67 1.74 7.14
CA ILE A 234 26.68 2.80 7.22
C ILE A 234 27.82 2.37 6.29
N ASN A 235 28.12 3.18 5.29
CA ASN A 235 29.30 2.99 4.45
C ASN A 235 30.32 4.06 4.77
N LYS A 236 31.59 3.67 4.83
CA LYS A 236 32.69 4.63 4.92
C LYS A 236 33.01 5.17 3.53
N ILE A 237 32.77 6.45 3.31
CA ILE A 237 33.22 7.17 2.11
C ILE A 237 34.32 8.11 2.55
N ASN A 238 35.55 7.89 2.07
CA ASN A 238 36.75 8.66 2.46
C ASN A 238 36.98 8.73 3.98
N GLY A 239 36.69 7.64 4.70
CA GLY A 239 36.85 7.57 6.17
C GLY A 239 35.69 8.14 6.99
N ILE A 240 34.71 8.78 6.35
CA ILE A 240 33.51 9.34 7.01
C ILE A 240 32.36 8.33 6.90
N ASP A 241 31.69 8.07 8.02
CA ASP A 241 30.48 7.26 8.08
C ASP A 241 29.32 7.98 7.37
N ALA A 242 28.88 7.43 6.24
CA ALA A 242 27.75 7.91 5.46
C ALA A 242 26.62 6.89 5.55
N PRO A 243 25.44 7.26 6.09
CA PRO A 243 24.28 6.38 6.05
C PRO A 243 23.84 6.16 4.60
N ILE A 244 23.62 4.91 4.23
CA ILE A 244 23.17 4.51 2.90
C ILE A 244 21.96 3.60 3.03
N GLY A 245 20.91 3.97 2.31
CA GLY A 245 19.79 3.11 2.05
C GLY A 245 18.47 3.85 2.00
N PHE A 246 17.41 3.07 1.83
CA PHE A 246 16.05 3.55 1.94
C PHE A 246 15.18 2.40 2.43
N ASP A 247 14.63 2.52 3.64
CA ASP A 247 13.70 1.50 4.13
C ASP A 247 12.27 1.81 3.63
N ARG A 248 11.87 1.12 2.56
CA ARG A 248 10.51 1.25 1.99
C ARG A 248 9.42 0.89 2.99
N ASP A 249 9.67 -0.04 3.90
CA ASP A 249 8.67 -0.41 4.91
C ASP A 249 8.54 0.68 5.98
N ASN A 250 9.64 1.36 6.31
CA ASN A 250 9.63 2.51 7.19
C ASN A 250 8.92 3.70 6.54
N TYR A 251 9.22 4.00 5.27
CA TYR A 251 8.59 5.10 4.52
C TYR A 251 7.07 4.98 4.48
N VAL A 252 6.53 3.77 4.23
CA VAL A 252 5.07 3.56 4.25
C VAL A 252 4.49 3.79 5.65
N GLN A 253 5.18 3.35 6.71
CA GLN A 253 4.75 3.60 8.10
C GLN A 253 4.83 5.08 8.48
N MET A 254 5.85 5.80 8.01
CA MET A 254 5.98 7.25 8.21
C MET A 254 4.83 7.99 7.53
N GLY A 255 4.46 7.60 6.30
CA GLY A 255 3.32 8.18 5.61
C GLY A 255 1.98 7.93 6.32
N GLU A 256 1.71 6.72 6.79
CA GLU A 256 0.50 6.47 7.59
C GLU A 256 0.45 7.32 8.86
N LYS A 257 1.56 7.39 9.62
CA LYS A 257 1.63 8.22 10.83
C LYS A 257 1.47 9.70 10.52
N LEU A 258 2.08 10.16 9.43
CA LEU A 258 1.97 11.54 8.97
C LEU A 258 0.51 11.88 8.69
N PHE A 259 -0.22 11.02 7.97
CA PHE A 259 -1.65 11.23 7.71
C PHE A 259 -2.46 11.27 9.01
N ASP A 260 -2.22 10.30 9.89
CA ASP A 260 -2.92 10.17 11.17
C ASP A 260 -2.70 11.39 12.07
N GLN A 261 -1.48 11.94 12.09
CA GLN A 261 -1.13 13.13 12.86
C GLN A 261 -1.66 14.41 12.21
N LYS A 262 -1.41 14.61 10.91
CA LYS A 262 -1.75 15.84 10.19
C LYS A 262 -3.25 16.10 10.16
N PHE A 263 -4.05 15.04 10.08
CA PHE A 263 -5.51 15.15 10.00
C PHE A 263 -6.22 14.63 11.24
N GLU A 264 -5.50 14.29 12.30
CA GLU A 264 -6.09 13.71 13.53
C GLU A 264 -6.92 12.44 13.27
N TYR A 265 -6.52 11.66 12.26
CA TYR A 265 -7.25 10.44 11.87
C TYR A 265 -6.96 9.30 12.85
N LYS A 266 -8.02 8.82 13.51
CA LYS A 266 -7.97 7.70 14.47
C LYS A 266 -8.03 6.36 13.73
N ARG A 267 -6.90 5.96 13.15
CA ARG A 267 -6.77 4.70 12.41
C ARG A 267 -6.99 3.48 13.30
N ASP A 268 -7.89 2.58 12.87
CA ASP A 268 -7.97 1.21 13.41
C ASP A 268 -6.66 0.47 13.10
N TYR A 269 -6.05 -0.14 14.13
CA TYR A 269 -4.79 -0.88 13.97
C TYR A 269 -4.91 -2.01 12.96
N LYS A 270 -6.08 -2.66 12.83
CA LYS A 270 -6.31 -3.69 11.79
C LYS A 270 -6.21 -3.15 10.36
N LYS A 271 -6.26 -1.83 10.20
CA LYS A 271 -6.11 -1.10 8.94
C LYS A 271 -4.74 -0.41 8.82
N SER A 272 -3.84 -0.64 9.77
CA SER A 272 -2.46 -0.16 9.71
C SER A 272 -1.59 -1.04 8.82
N TYR A 273 -0.55 -0.42 8.26
CA TYR A 273 0.49 -1.10 7.52
C TYR A 273 1.25 -2.10 8.38
N SER A 274 1.47 -1.79 9.66
CA SER A 274 2.12 -2.73 10.61
C SER A 274 1.32 -4.03 10.70
N TYR A 275 0.00 -3.94 10.88
CA TYR A 275 -0.88 -5.11 10.87
C TYR A 275 -0.84 -5.83 9.51
N TYR A 276 -0.92 -5.11 8.38
CA TYR A 276 -0.79 -5.72 7.06
C TYR A 276 0.52 -6.50 6.90
N LYS A 277 1.65 -5.94 7.33
CA LYS A 277 2.97 -6.60 7.24
C LYS A 277 3.03 -7.85 8.09
N GLU A 278 2.54 -7.78 9.32
CA GLU A 278 2.47 -8.93 10.22
C GLU A 278 1.58 -10.03 9.61
N THR A 279 0.40 -9.69 9.11
CA THR A 279 -0.50 -10.67 8.47
C THR A 279 0.11 -11.31 7.23
N LYS A 280 0.81 -10.52 6.40
CA LYS A 280 1.49 -11.02 5.20
C LYS A 280 2.63 -11.97 5.56
N GLN A 281 3.45 -11.62 6.55
CA GLN A 281 4.52 -12.51 7.04
C GLN A 281 3.92 -13.82 7.56
N ILE A 282 2.81 -13.75 8.30
CA ILE A 282 2.09 -14.94 8.80
C ILE A 282 1.62 -15.83 7.66
N ARG A 283 1.00 -15.25 6.63
CA ARG A 283 0.55 -16.01 5.45
C ARG A 283 1.71 -16.63 4.68
N VAL A 284 2.81 -15.90 4.50
CA VAL A 284 3.99 -16.40 3.78
C VAL A 284 4.62 -17.57 4.54
N VAL A 285 4.85 -17.42 5.85
CA VAL A 285 5.42 -18.47 6.69
C VAL A 285 4.48 -19.67 6.80
N GLY A 286 3.17 -19.44 6.94
CA GLY A 286 2.19 -20.52 6.99
C GLY A 286 1.99 -21.24 5.65
N ASN A 287 2.25 -20.59 4.52
CA ASN A 287 2.24 -21.22 3.19
C ASN A 287 3.57 -21.91 2.85
N LEU A 288 4.70 -21.44 3.37
CA LEU A 288 6.04 -22.02 3.12
C LEU A 288 6.37 -23.21 4.03
N LEU A 289 5.69 -23.37 5.16
CA LEU A 289 6.04 -24.38 6.16
C LEU A 289 4.85 -25.31 6.44
N HIS A 290 4.99 -26.57 6.03
CA HIS A 290 4.62 -27.65 6.94
C HIS A 290 5.57 -27.54 8.16
N LEU A 291 5.18 -26.80 9.20
CA LEU A 291 5.71 -26.88 10.59
C LEU A 291 7.25 -26.89 10.83
N SER A 292 8.12 -26.65 9.85
CA SER A 292 9.57 -26.89 9.99
C SER A 292 10.33 -25.83 10.80
N ASN A 293 9.67 -24.74 11.21
CA ASN A 293 10.19 -23.83 12.25
C ASN A 293 9.06 -23.33 13.18
N PRO A 294 8.62 -24.15 14.15
CA PRO A 294 7.52 -23.84 15.07
C PRO A 294 7.79 -22.59 15.93
N LYS A 295 9.06 -22.34 16.28
CA LYS A 295 9.47 -21.22 17.12
C LYS A 295 9.27 -19.88 16.41
N ALA A 296 9.62 -19.78 15.12
CA ALA A 296 9.40 -18.59 14.32
C ALA A 296 7.90 -18.29 14.12
N PHE A 297 7.12 -19.34 13.82
CA PHE A 297 5.67 -19.23 13.69
C PHE A 297 5.01 -18.80 15.01
N ALA A 298 5.39 -19.42 16.12
CA ALA A 298 4.85 -19.12 17.43
C ALA A 298 5.20 -17.68 17.86
N LYS A 299 6.45 -17.25 17.73
CA LYS A 299 6.85 -15.85 18.04
C LYS A 299 6.03 -14.82 17.25
N MET A 300 5.74 -15.12 15.99
CA MET A 300 4.94 -14.26 15.12
C MET A 300 3.44 -14.29 15.46
N ALA A 301 2.87 -15.46 15.76
CA ALA A 301 1.48 -15.62 16.20
C ALA A 301 1.26 -14.90 17.55
N VAL A 302 2.22 -15.01 18.47
CA VAL A 302 2.24 -14.29 19.74
C VAL A 302 2.26 -12.79 19.50
N LYS A 303 3.21 -12.28 18.71
CA LYS A 303 3.33 -10.85 18.42
C LYS A 303 2.03 -10.29 17.86
N ARG A 304 1.40 -10.99 16.90
CA ARG A 304 0.10 -10.59 16.36
C ARG A 304 -1.00 -10.58 17.42
N ALA A 305 -1.12 -11.65 18.19
CA ALA A 305 -2.19 -11.78 19.14
C ALA A 305 -2.03 -10.77 20.30
N MET A 306 -0.80 -10.41 20.66
CA MET A 306 -0.50 -9.26 21.52
C MET A 306 -0.95 -7.93 20.93
N SER A 307 -0.61 -7.66 19.66
CA SER A 307 -1.00 -6.43 19.01
C SER A 307 -2.53 -6.29 18.90
N GLU A 308 -3.24 -7.38 18.59
CA GLU A 308 -4.71 -7.42 18.59
C GLU A 308 -5.29 -7.21 20.01
N MET A 309 -4.61 -7.72 21.05
CA MET A 309 -5.04 -7.62 22.45
C MET A 309 -4.83 -6.27 23.10
N ILE A 310 -3.79 -5.52 22.71
CA ILE A 310 -3.63 -4.14 23.20
C ILE A 310 -4.78 -3.25 22.71
N GLN A 311 -5.70 -3.74 21.88
CA GLN A 311 -6.94 -3.04 21.54
C GLN A 311 -8.21 -3.63 22.17
N ASP A 312 -8.10 -4.77 22.86
CA ASP A 312 -9.24 -5.40 23.54
C ASP A 312 -9.43 -4.75 24.92
N LYS A 313 -10.49 -3.94 25.05
CA LYS A 313 -10.82 -3.24 26.31
C LYS A 313 -11.00 -4.18 27.51
N THR A 314 -11.44 -5.41 27.28
CA THR A 314 -11.67 -6.42 28.33
C THR A 314 -10.33 -6.92 28.87
N LEU A 315 -9.39 -7.22 27.97
CA LEU A 315 -8.06 -7.69 28.34
C LEU A 315 -7.17 -6.56 28.87
N GLN A 316 -7.30 -5.34 28.35
CA GLN A 316 -6.68 -4.15 28.96
C GLN A 316 -7.12 -3.96 30.42
N LYS A 317 -8.42 -4.14 30.69
CA LYS A 317 -8.99 -4.07 32.04
C LYS A 317 -8.45 -5.20 32.94
N GLN A 318 -8.32 -6.42 32.41
CA GLN A 318 -7.75 -7.58 33.14
C GLN A 318 -6.25 -7.45 33.42
N LEU A 319 -5.51 -6.71 32.59
CA LEU A 319 -4.08 -6.45 32.76
C LEU A 319 -3.78 -5.25 33.67
N GLY A 320 -4.81 -4.54 34.14
CA GLY A 320 -4.66 -3.34 34.97
C GLY A 320 -4.05 -2.13 34.24
N HIS A 321 -3.95 -2.18 32.91
CA HIS A 321 -3.33 -1.14 32.10
C HIS A 321 -4.16 -0.86 30.84
N VAL A 322 -4.72 0.35 30.75
CA VAL A 322 -5.47 0.84 29.59
C VAL A 322 -4.49 1.55 28.65
N VAL A 323 -4.33 1.02 27.44
CA VAL A 323 -3.40 1.58 26.45
C VAL A 323 -4.10 1.63 25.10
N THR A 324 -4.16 2.83 24.50
CA THR A 324 -4.75 3.05 23.17
C THR A 324 -3.75 2.85 22.02
N ASP A 325 -2.44 2.97 22.30
CA ASP A 325 -1.34 2.74 21.37
C ASP A 325 -0.53 1.49 21.76
N PRO A 326 -0.58 0.40 20.98
CA PRO A 326 0.19 -0.82 21.22
C PRO A 326 1.68 -0.63 21.48
N ARG A 327 2.29 0.46 20.99
CA ARG A 327 3.73 0.75 21.15
C ARG A 327 4.09 1.28 22.54
N LYS A 328 3.11 1.77 23.31
CA LYS A 328 3.29 2.28 24.68
C LYS A 328 3.11 1.21 25.75
N PHE A 329 2.85 -0.03 25.35
CA PHE A 329 2.72 -1.15 26.28
C PHE A 329 4.07 -1.48 26.95
N PRO A 330 4.12 -1.72 28.28
CA PRO A 330 5.38 -1.94 28.98
C PRO A 330 6.17 -3.12 28.39
N LYS A 331 7.40 -2.86 27.91
CA LYS A 331 8.24 -3.87 27.23
C LYS A 331 8.49 -5.13 28.07
N LYS A 332 8.66 -4.98 29.40
CA LYS A 332 8.86 -6.12 30.31
C LYS A 332 7.63 -7.02 30.40
N VAL A 333 6.43 -6.44 30.44
CA VAL A 333 5.16 -7.18 30.48
C VAL A 333 4.91 -7.84 29.13
N ALA A 334 5.15 -7.12 28.03
CA ALA A 334 5.11 -7.67 26.68
C ALA A 334 6.04 -8.89 26.57
N HIS A 335 7.29 -8.77 27.01
CA HIS A 335 8.24 -9.87 26.88
C HIS A 335 7.85 -11.10 27.72
N LYS A 336 7.40 -10.91 28.96
CA LYS A 336 6.96 -12.01 29.83
C LYS A 336 5.72 -12.72 29.27
N LEU A 337 4.78 -11.94 28.73
CA LEU A 337 3.59 -12.48 28.07
C LEU A 337 3.98 -13.19 26.77
N GLU A 338 5.01 -12.71 26.06
CA GLU A 338 5.46 -13.28 24.78
C GLU A 338 6.04 -14.68 24.99
N GLN A 339 6.86 -14.84 26.03
CA GLN A 339 7.44 -16.12 26.42
C GLN A 339 6.38 -17.14 26.83
N LYS A 340 5.42 -16.78 27.70
CA LYS A 340 4.35 -17.69 28.13
C LYS A 340 3.46 -18.17 26.98
N VAL A 341 3.22 -17.29 26.01
CA VAL A 341 2.38 -17.61 24.86
C VAL A 341 3.16 -18.45 23.86
N LEU A 342 4.45 -18.17 23.69
CA LEU A 342 5.37 -18.98 22.88
C LEU A 342 5.42 -20.42 23.40
N GLU A 343 5.57 -20.61 24.72
CA GLU A 343 5.54 -21.92 25.39
C GLU A 343 4.23 -22.67 25.12
N ALA A 344 3.09 -22.01 25.36
CA ALA A 344 1.77 -22.61 25.16
C ALA A 344 1.45 -22.92 23.69
N VAL A 345 1.91 -22.08 22.75
CA VAL A 345 1.77 -22.32 21.31
C VAL A 345 2.63 -23.51 20.88
N ILE A 346 3.89 -23.58 21.31
CA ILE A 346 4.78 -24.72 21.04
C ILE A 346 4.17 -26.02 21.59
N GLN A 347 3.66 -25.99 22.83
CA GLN A 347 3.01 -27.14 23.47
C GLN A 347 1.80 -27.63 22.66
N LYS A 348 0.89 -26.73 22.25
CA LYS A 348 -0.30 -27.10 21.46
C LYS A 348 0.00 -27.49 20.02
N MET A 349 1.06 -26.94 19.41
CA MET A 349 1.50 -27.32 18.06
C MET A 349 2.18 -28.69 18.04
N GLY A 350 2.88 -29.08 19.11
CA GLY A 350 3.48 -30.41 19.27
C GLY A 350 2.47 -31.57 19.33
N MET A 351 1.19 -31.27 19.53
CA MET A 351 0.11 -32.28 19.62
C MET A 351 -0.62 -32.55 18.29
N ALA A 352 -0.12 -32.02 17.16
CA ALA A 352 -0.47 -32.34 15.77
C ALA A 352 -1.96 -32.67 15.48
N ALA A 353 -2.81 -31.65 15.27
CA ALA A 353 -4.12 -31.84 14.63
C ALA A 353 -4.72 -30.54 14.08
N TYR A 354 -4.20 -29.97 12.97
CA TYR A 354 -4.87 -28.81 12.35
C TYR A 354 -4.79 -28.82 10.81
N SER A 355 -5.95 -28.80 10.16
CA SER A 355 -6.12 -28.66 8.71
C SER A 355 -5.85 -27.24 8.18
N ASN A 356 -5.81 -26.24 9.08
CA ASN A 356 -5.38 -24.87 8.78
C ASN A 356 -4.47 -24.34 9.93
N PRO A 357 -3.14 -24.50 9.82
CA PRO A 357 -2.20 -24.20 10.90
C PRO A 357 -2.13 -22.72 11.25
N ILE A 358 -2.49 -21.81 10.34
CA ILE A 358 -2.44 -20.36 10.57
C ILE A 358 -3.56 -19.91 11.50
N THR A 359 -4.81 -20.23 11.16
CA THR A 359 -5.97 -19.87 11.97
C THR A 359 -5.89 -20.55 13.34
N ALA A 360 -5.47 -21.81 13.36
CA ALA A 360 -5.23 -22.56 14.58
C ALA A 360 -4.14 -21.89 15.44
N GLY A 361 -2.99 -21.53 14.86
CA GLY A 361 -1.91 -20.88 15.61
C GLY A 361 -2.30 -19.52 16.19
N VAL A 362 -3.10 -18.72 15.47
CA VAL A 362 -3.64 -17.45 15.99
C VAL A 362 -4.66 -17.71 17.11
N GLN A 363 -5.54 -18.70 16.98
CA GLN A 363 -6.49 -19.05 18.03
C GLN A 363 -5.80 -19.63 19.27
N VAL A 364 -4.80 -20.49 19.08
CA VAL A 364 -3.94 -21.05 20.12
C VAL A 364 -3.20 -19.92 20.84
N ALA A 365 -2.62 -18.96 20.09
CA ALA A 365 -1.99 -17.79 20.69
C ALA A 365 -3.01 -16.97 21.49
N LYS A 366 -4.21 -16.70 20.96
CA LYS A 366 -5.27 -15.99 21.70
C LYS A 366 -5.66 -16.70 23.00
N GLN A 367 -5.88 -18.00 22.94
CA GLN A 367 -6.18 -18.81 24.12
C GLN A 367 -5.02 -18.79 25.13
N ALA A 368 -3.79 -18.97 24.64
CA ALA A 368 -2.58 -18.92 25.46
C ALA A 368 -2.40 -17.56 26.13
N ILE A 369 -2.70 -16.46 25.45
CA ILE A 369 -2.62 -15.13 26.06
C ILE A 369 -3.74 -14.93 27.09
N THR A 370 -4.97 -15.40 26.83
CA THR A 370 -6.05 -15.38 27.84
C THR A 370 -5.64 -16.15 29.10
N ILE A 371 -5.01 -17.31 28.94
CA ILE A 371 -4.47 -18.11 30.05
C ILE A 371 -3.36 -17.32 30.77
N ALA A 372 -2.38 -16.81 30.03
CA ALA A 372 -1.25 -16.07 30.59
C ALA A 372 -1.68 -14.79 31.32
N SER A 373 -2.71 -14.10 30.82
CA SER A 373 -3.29 -12.89 31.45
C SER A 373 -4.02 -13.23 32.76
N LYS A 374 -4.74 -14.35 32.81
CA LYS A 374 -5.32 -14.89 34.05
C LYS A 374 -4.24 -15.29 35.06
N THR A 375 -3.09 -15.81 34.60
CA THR A 375 -1.97 -16.13 35.50
C THR A 375 -1.24 -14.89 36.00
N LEU A 376 -1.14 -13.83 35.19
CA LEU A 376 -0.52 -12.56 35.57
C LEU A 376 -1.36 -11.79 36.59
N SER A 377 -2.68 -11.71 36.40
CA SER A 377 -3.60 -11.11 37.38
C SER A 377 -3.51 -11.81 38.74
N ARG A 378 -3.54 -13.15 38.76
CA ARG A 378 -3.37 -13.94 40.00
C ARG A 378 -2.01 -13.76 40.68
N GLY A 379 -0.94 -13.50 39.92
CA GLY A 379 0.40 -13.29 40.46
C GLY A 379 0.68 -11.86 40.93
N MET A 380 -0.20 -10.90 40.62
CA MET A 380 -0.10 -9.50 41.03
C MET A 380 -1.01 -9.14 42.21
N GLY A 381 -1.76 -10.09 42.78
CA GLY A 381 -2.61 -9.85 43.94
C GLY A 381 -3.73 -8.84 43.67
N ILE A 382 -4.47 -9.03 42.56
CA ILE A 382 -5.79 -8.41 42.32
C ILE A 382 -6.83 -9.52 42.29
#